data_AF-A0A2H0SMF3-F1
#
_entry.id   AF-A0A2H0SMF3-F1
#
_cell.length_a   1.000
_cell.length_b   1.000
_cell.length_c   1.000
_cell.angle_alpha   90.00
_cell.angle_beta   90.00
_cell.angle_gamma   90.00
#
_symmetry.space_group_name_H-M   'P 1'
#
loop_
_entity.id
_entity.type
_entity.pdbx_description
1 polymer ?
#
loop_
_entity_poly.entity_id
_entity_poly.type
_entity_poly.pdbx_seq_one_letter_code
_entity_poly.pdbx_strand_id
1 'polypeptide(L)' 'MFGLDLTAILTQDSLLLLVFKFFFVVSALLYCLFAVVVIRQIVVMKNTLMTTFSPWLQIAGYTHLGLAIFVLLLFLVVL' A
#
# COMPACT_ATOMS: atom_id res chain seq x y z
N MET A 1 -0.74 31.36 -14.45
CA MET A 1 0.13 30.76 -15.49
C MET A 1 0.60 29.41 -14.97
N PHE A 2 -0.16 28.34 -15.24
CA PHE A 2 0.36 26.97 -15.09
C PHE A 2 1.12 26.66 -16.38
N GLY A 3 2.35 27.16 -16.47
CA GLY A 3 3.30 26.69 -17.46
C GLY A 3 3.78 25.33 -16.98
N LEU A 4 3.27 24.24 -17.56
CA LEU A 4 3.97 22.97 -17.52
C LEU A 4 5.28 23.19 -18.29
N ASP A 5 6.37 23.47 -17.56
CA ASP A 5 7.71 23.49 -18.14
C ASP A 5 8.07 22.06 -18.54
N LEU A 6 7.61 21.65 -19.73
CA LEU A 6 7.88 20.35 -20.33
C LEU A 6 9.39 20.09 -20.41
N THR A 7 10.19 21.13 -20.58
CA THR A 7 11.66 21.07 -20.61
C THR A 7 12.27 20.65 -19.27
N ALA A 8 11.67 21.01 -18.13
CA ALA A 8 12.12 20.58 -16.81
C ALA A 8 11.78 19.10 -16.57
N ILE A 9 10.61 18.65 -17.02
CA ILE A 9 10.15 17.25 -16.92
C ILE A 9 11.02 16.32 -17.79
N LEU A 10 11.45 16.78 -18.96
CA LEU A 10 12.23 15.98 -19.93
C LEU A 10 13.71 15.81 -19.57
N THR A 11 14.16 16.32 -18.42
CA THR A 11 15.50 15.99 -17.92
C THR A 11 15.53 14.50 -17.50
N GLN A 12 16.61 13.79 -17.83
CA GLN A 12 16.73 12.34 -17.60
C GLN A 12 16.49 11.97 -16.13
N ASP A 13 16.98 12.80 -15.20
CA ASP A 13 16.81 12.59 -13.75
C ASP A 13 15.34 12.77 -13.31
N SER A 14 14.62 13.74 -13.89
CA SER A 14 13.21 13.99 -13.57
C SER A 14 12.28 12.90 -14.10
N LEU A 15 12.58 12.36 -15.30
CA LEU A 15 11.85 11.22 -15.85
C LEU A 15 12.05 9.96 -15.01
N LEU A 16 13.29 9.66 -14.62
CA LEU A 16 13.58 8.49 -13.78
C LEU A 16 12.88 8.59 -12.42
N LEU A 17 12.93 9.77 -11.80
CA LEU A 17 12.23 10.02 -10.54
C LEU A 17 10.72 9.80 -10.71
N LEU A 18 10.11 10.39 -11.74
CA LEU A 18 8.67 10.23 -12.01
C LEU A 18 8.27 8.76 -12.16
N VAL A 19 9.06 7.97 -12.90
CA VAL A 19 8.81 6.54 -13.07
C VAL A 19 8.85 5.81 -11.73
N PHE A 20 9.85 6.06 -10.89
CA PHE A 20 9.92 5.44 -9.57
C PHE A 20 8.73 5.83 -8.68
N LYS A 21 8.35 7.12 -8.65
CA LYS A 21 7.19 7.59 -7.89
C LYS A 21 5.93 6.82 -8.28
N PHE A 22 5.69 6.68 -9.59
CA PHE A 22 4.57 5.92 -10.11
C PHE A 22 4.60 4.45 -9.67
N PHE A 23 5.74 3.75 -9.83
CA PHE A 23 5.87 2.35 -9.42
C PHE A 23 5.66 2.15 -7.91
N PHE A 24 6.15 3.06 -7.07
CA PHE A 24 5.95 2.99 -5.62
C PHE A 24 4.48 3.13 -5.23
N VAL A 25 3.77 4.10 -5.80
CA VAL A 25 2.34 4.30 -5.53
C VAL A 25 1.53 3.09 -5.98
N VAL A 26 1.78 2.57 -7.18
CA VAL A 26 1.11 1.37 -7.70
C VAL A 26 1.41 0.15 -6.83
N SER A 27 2.66 -0.04 -6.42
CA SER A 27 3.07 -1.13 -5.53
C SER A 27 2.36 -1.06 -4.17
N ALA A 28 2.30 0.12 -3.55
CA ALA A 28 1.60 0.32 -2.29
C ALA A 28 0.09 0.06 -2.41
N LEU A 29 -0.53 0.44 -3.53
CA LEU A 29 -1.94 0.16 -3.80
C LEU A 29 -2.18 -1.35 -3.92
N LEU A 30 -1.36 -2.06 -4.69
CA LEU A 30 -1.44 -3.53 -4.79
C LEU A 30 -1.19 -4.20 -3.44
N TYR A 31 -0.28 -3.67 -2.63
CA TYR A 31 -0.02 -4.16 -1.28
C TYR A 31 -1.22 -3.99 -0.35
N CYS A 32 -1.96 -2.88 -0.45
CA CYS A 32 -3.21 -2.70 0.28
C CYS A 32 -4.26 -3.75 -0.11
N LEU A 33 -4.41 -4.03 -1.41
CA LEU A 33 -5.31 -5.09 -1.88
C LEU A 33 -4.90 -6.46 -1.32
N PHE A 34 -3.59 -6.75 -1.32
CA PHE A 34 -3.04 -7.95 -0.69
C PHE A 34 -3.37 -8.02 0.81
N ALA A 35 -3.18 -6.94 1.57
CA ALA A 35 -3.48 -6.90 3.01
C ALA A 35 -4.97 -7.17 3.31
N VAL A 36 -5.89 -6.70 2.46
CA VAL A 36 -7.32 -7.03 2.56
C VAL A 36 -7.56 -8.53 2.36
N VAL A 37 -6.90 -9.15 1.38
CA VAL A 37 -6.99 -10.59 1.15
C VAL A 37 -6.47 -11.36 2.36
N VAL A 38 -5.36 -10.95 2.98
CA VAL A 38 -4.82 -11.57 4.19
C VAL A 38 -5.85 -11.56 5.34
N ILE A 39 -6.55 -10.45 5.57
CA ILE A 39 -7.60 -10.41 6.60
C ILE A 39 -8.73 -11.40 6.29
N ARG A 40 -9.16 -11.49 5.02
CA ARG A 40 -10.19 -12.49 4.64
C ARG A 40 -9.69 -13.91 4.93
N GLN A 41 -8.43 -14.22 4.67
CA GLN A 41 -7.85 -15.52 4.97
C GLN A 41 -7.81 -15.79 6.48
N ILE A 42 -7.45 -14.80 7.30
CA ILE A 42 -7.46 -14.93 8.76
C ILE A 42 -8.88 -15.23 9.27
N VAL A 43 -9.91 -14.57 8.73
CA VAL A 43 -11.31 -14.79 9.13
C VAL A 43 -11.80 -16.18 8.70
N VAL A 44 -11.47 -16.63 7.49
CA VAL A 44 -11.81 -17.99 7.03
C VAL A 44 -11.11 -19.03 7.89
N MET A 45 -9.83 -18.83 8.20
CA MET A 45 -9.05 -19.75 9.05
C MET A 45 -9.60 -19.81 10.48
N LYS A 46 -10.07 -18.69 11.03
CA LYS A 46 -10.71 -18.68 12.36
C LYS A 46 -11.92 -19.61 12.43
N ASN A 47 -12.67 -19.74 11.34
CA ASN A 47 -13.87 -20.58 11.30
C ASN A 47 -13.57 -22.07 11.10
N THR A 48 -12.36 -22.42 10.66
CA THR A 48 -11.94 -23.82 10.47
C THR A 48 -11.09 -24.33 11.63
N LEU A 49 -10.25 -23.48 12.22
CA LEU A 49 -9.36 -23.81 13.32
C LEU A 49 -9.75 -23.01 14.56
N MET A 50 -10.45 -23.66 15.48
CA MET A 50 -10.79 -23.09 16.78
C MET A 50 -9.56 -23.11 17.69
N THR A 51 -8.78 -22.03 17.64
CA THR A 51 -7.60 -21.84 18.49
C THR A 51 -7.76 -20.59 19.34
N THR A 52 -7.18 -20.60 20.54
CA THR A 52 -7.08 -19.44 21.44
C THR A 52 -6.26 -18.29 20.83
N PHE A 53 -5.48 -18.55 19.78
CA PHE A 53 -4.68 -17.55 19.09
C PHE A 53 -5.46 -16.75 18.03
N SER A 54 -6.62 -17.25 17.57
CA SER A 54 -7.38 -16.64 16.49
C SER A 54 -7.76 -15.15 16.71
N PRO A 55 -8.12 -14.69 17.93
CA PRO A 55 -8.39 -13.26 18.18
C PRO A 55 -7.15 -12.37 18.02
N TRP A 56 -5.99 -12.84 18.49
CA TRP A 56 -4.73 -12.10 18.39
C TRP A 56 -4.29 -11.95 16.94
N LEU A 57 -4.40 -13.02 16.15
CA LEU A 57 -4.10 -12.98 14.73
C LEU A 57 -5.03 -12.04 13.98
N GLN A 58 -6.31 -11.98 14.36
CA GLN A 58 -7.27 -11.05 13.76
C GLN A 58 -6.93 -9.58 14.05
N ILE A 59 -6.54 -9.25 15.29
CA ILE A 59 -6.05 -7.90 15.65
C ILE A 59 -4.80 -7.56 14.84
N ALA A 60 -3.82 -8.45 14.79
CA ALA A 60 -2.60 -8.25 14.01
C ALA A 60 -2.89 -8.01 12.53
N GLY A 61 -3.86 -8.73 11.94
CA GLY A 61 -4.31 -8.54 10.57
C GLY A 61 -4.90 -7.15 10.32
N TYR A 62 -5.78 -6.66 11.19
CA TYR A 62 -6.33 -5.31 11.06
C TYR A 62 -5.28 -4.21 11.26
N THR A 63 -4.38 -4.37 12.22
CA THR A 63 -3.23 -3.46 12.41
C THR A 63 -2.35 -3.42 11.16
N HIS A 64 -2.06 -4.59 10.58
CA HIS A 64 -1.30 -4.70 9.34
C HIS A 64 -1.97 -3.97 8.17
N LEU A 65 -3.29 -4.12 7.99
CA LEU A 65 -4.04 -3.37 6.98
C LEU A 65 -4.01 -1.86 7.24
N GLY A 66 -4.16 -1.44 8.50
CA GLY A 66 -4.05 -0.03 8.87
C GLY A 66 -2.69 0.56 8.50
N LEU A 67 -1.60 -0.17 8.76
CA LEU A 67 -0.24 0.22 8.36
C LEU A 67 -0.07 0.25 6.84
N ALA A 68 -0.62 -0.71 6.10
CA ALA A 68 -0.57 -0.71 4.64
C ALA A 68 -1.26 0.53 4.05
N ILE A 69 -2.46 0.87 4.55
CA ILE A 69 -3.20 2.08 4.14
C ILE A 69 -2.40 3.33 4.50
N PHE A 70 -1.81 3.38 5.69
CA PHE A 70 -0.99 4.50 6.13
C PHE A 70 0.22 4.72 5.20
N VAL A 71 0.92 3.65 4.80
CA VAL A 71 2.03 3.73 3.84
C VAL A 71 1.56 4.22 2.47
N LEU A 72 0.41 3.75 1.99
CA LEU A 72 -0.19 4.25 0.74
C LEU A 72 -0.46 5.76 0.81
N LEU A 73 -1.05 6.24 1.91
CA LEU A 73 -1.30 7.67 2.11
C LEU A 73 0.00 8.47 2.20
N LEU A 74 1.04 7.95 2.87
CA LEU A 74 2.35 8.58 2.89
C LEU A 74 2.93 8.72 1.48
N PHE A 75 2.83 7.68 0.65
CA PHE A 75 3.29 7.76 -0.73
C PHE A 75 2.49 8.77 -1.56
N LEU A 76 1.18 8.89 -1.34
CA LEU A 76 0.37 9.88 -2.07
C LEU A 76 0.65 11.34 -1.67
N VAL A 77 1.08 11.57 -0.42
CA VAL A 77 1.29 12.93 0.12
C VAL A 77 2.73 13.40 -0.02
N VAL A 78 3.70 12.50 0.20
CA VAL A 78 5.12 12.85 0.30
C VAL A 78 5.87 12.65 -1.02
N LEU A 79 5.47 11.63 -1.80
CA LEU A 79 6.17 11.21 -3.01
C LEU A 79 5.54 11.84 -4.25
#